data_AF-A0A8D5ZGK7-F1
#
_entry.id   AF-A0A8D5ZGK7-F1
#
_cell.length_a   1.000
_cell.length_b   1.000
_cell.length_c   1.000
_cell.angle_alpha   90.00
_cell.angle_beta   90.00
_cell.angle_gamma   90.00
#
_symmetry.space_group_name_H-M   'P 1'
#
loop_
_entity.id
_entity.type
_entity.pdbx_description
1 polymer ?
#
loop_
_entity_poly.entity_id
_entity_poly.type
_entity_poly.pdbx_seq_one_letter_code
_entity_poly.pdbx_strand_id
1 'polypeptide(L)'
;MESLISRLDGTDKHDKHLAWVQLEQKLDSGEVSPEELLNVFLCFRNHGTRYRAWNKVYQLIQEKKVSQEVVKRSVNCLLELLSSDDINVRWLTWYITLPPLIGIILSEEELVPYYNYLCELKDYLDLLDDIPFVKCHGDLK
;
A
#
# COMPACT_ATOMS: atom_id res chain seq x y z
N MET A 1 -4.02 20.62 -6.30
CA MET A 1 -3.33 19.52 -5.60
C MET A 1 -3.08 19.82 -4.11
N GLU A 2 -2.49 20.97 -3.76
CA GLU A 2 -2.11 21.30 -2.36
C GLU A 2 -3.23 21.18 -1.32
N SER A 3 -4.45 21.63 -1.65
CA SER A 3 -5.59 21.52 -0.74
C SER A 3 -5.99 20.08 -0.45
N LEU A 4 -5.84 19.15 -1.41
CA LEU A 4 -6.10 17.73 -1.21
C LEU A 4 -4.98 17.09 -0.38
N ILE A 5 -3.72 17.45 -0.63
CA ILE A 5 -2.57 16.97 0.16
C ILE A 5 -2.76 17.29 1.64
N SER A 6 -3.12 18.54 1.96
CA SER A 6 -3.36 18.96 3.35
C SER A 6 -4.46 18.14 4.03
N ARG A 7 -5.58 17.92 3.34
CA ARG A 7 -6.70 17.11 3.86
C ARG A 7 -6.33 15.63 4.01
N LEU A 8 -5.56 15.08 3.08
CA LEU A 8 -5.06 13.70 3.11
C LEU A 8 -4.03 13.44 4.22
N ASP A 9 -3.33 14.48 4.69
CA ASP A 9 -2.42 14.40 5.85
C ASP A 9 -3.12 14.70 7.19
N GLY A 10 -4.39 15.14 7.15
CA GLY A 10 -5.19 15.47 8.32
C GLY A 10 -5.50 14.28 9.22
N THR A 11 -6.03 14.57 10.41
CA THR A 11 -6.41 13.54 11.40
C THR A 11 -7.81 12.99 11.14
N ASP A 12 -8.73 13.80 10.62
CA ASP A 12 -10.12 13.43 10.37
C ASP A 12 -10.24 12.34 9.29
N LYS A 13 -10.73 11.17 9.70
CA LYS A 13 -10.86 10.00 8.81
C LYS A 13 -11.88 10.23 7.68
N HIS A 14 -12.96 10.95 7.94
CA HIS A 14 -14.00 11.22 6.96
C HIS A 14 -13.51 12.21 5.92
N ASP A 15 -12.87 13.31 6.33
CA ASP A 15 -12.33 14.30 5.41
C ASP A 15 -11.21 13.72 4.53
N LYS A 16 -10.33 12.88 5.10
CA LYS A 16 -9.36 12.10 4.31
C LYS A 16 -10.01 11.21 3.27
N HIS A 17 -11.11 10.54 3.63
CA HIS A 17 -11.84 9.71 2.68
C HIS A 17 -12.43 10.57 1.55
N LEU A 18 -13.09 11.68 1.87
CA LEU A 18 -13.62 12.62 0.87
C LEU A 18 -12.52 13.21 -0.02
N ALA A 19 -11.37 13.57 0.55
CA ALA A 19 -10.22 14.08 -0.20
C ALA A 19 -9.66 13.03 -1.16
N TRP A 20 -9.61 11.77 -0.74
CA TRP A 20 -9.20 10.67 -1.62
C TRP A 20 -10.18 10.46 -2.78
N VAL A 21 -11.49 10.45 -2.51
CA VAL A 21 -12.52 10.34 -3.56
C VAL A 21 -12.41 11.47 -4.57
N GLN A 22 -12.16 12.70 -4.11
CA GLN A 22 -11.92 13.84 -5.00
C GLN A 22 -10.64 13.68 -5.83
N LEU A 23 -9.57 13.12 -5.26
CA LEU A 23 -8.35 12.82 -6.00
C LEU A 23 -8.60 11.76 -7.09
N GLU A 24 -9.38 10.72 -6.79
CA GLU A 24 -9.77 9.70 -7.78
C GLU A 24 -10.59 10.31 -8.92
N GLN A 25 -11.55 11.20 -8.62
CA GLN A 25 -12.30 11.92 -9.65
C GLN A 25 -11.40 12.76 -10.57
N LYS A 26 -10.35 13.38 -10.01
CA LYS A 26 -9.36 14.14 -10.79
C LYS A 26 -8.46 13.25 -11.64
N LEU A 27 -8.16 12.05 -11.16
CA LEU A 27 -7.46 11.04 -11.94
C LEU A 27 -8.32 10.57 -13.12
N ASP A 28 -9.61 10.29 -12.87
CA ASP A 28 -10.56 9.82 -13.88
C ASP A 28 -10.85 10.88 -14.94
N SER A 29 -10.90 12.17 -14.55
CA SER A 29 -11.08 13.28 -15.49
C SER A 29 -9.81 13.64 -16.27
N GLY A 30 -8.65 13.09 -15.89
CA GLY A 30 -7.35 13.43 -16.45
C GLY A 30 -6.79 14.77 -15.98
N GLU A 31 -7.40 15.41 -14.98
CA GLU A 31 -6.84 16.62 -14.33
C GLU A 31 -5.53 16.29 -13.59
N VAL A 32 -5.41 15.06 -13.09
CA VAL A 32 -4.20 14.52 -12.47
C VAL A 32 -3.76 13.30 -13.26
N SER A 33 -2.48 13.25 -13.63
CA SER A 33 -1.94 12.06 -14.30
C SER A 33 -1.68 10.92 -13.30
N PRO A 34 -1.73 9.65 -13.74
CA PRO A 34 -1.31 8.51 -12.93
C PRO A 34 0.11 8.67 -12.35
N GLU A 35 1.05 9.20 -13.14
CA GLU A 35 2.43 9.42 -12.70
C GLU A 35 2.52 10.51 -11.63
N GLU A 36 1.78 11.62 -11.80
CA GLU A 36 1.70 12.68 -10.79
C GLU A 36 1.13 12.16 -9.47
N LEU A 37 0.07 11.36 -9.52
CA LEU A 37 -0.50 10.71 -8.34
C LEU A 37 0.54 9.83 -7.63
N LEU A 38 1.22 8.96 -8.36
CA LEU A 38 2.18 8.04 -7.74
C LEU A 38 3.42 8.75 -7.19
N ASN A 39 3.94 9.76 -7.90
CA ASN A 39 5.10 10.54 -7.46
C ASN A 39 4.85 11.24 -6.12
N VAL A 40 3.61 11.68 -5.86
CA VAL A 40 3.24 12.33 -4.60
C VAL A 40 2.92 11.31 -3.52
N PHE A 41 2.14 10.27 -3.85
CA PHE A 41 1.46 9.49 -2.81
C PHE A 41 2.10 8.15 -2.44
N LEU A 42 3.02 7.59 -3.24
CA LEU A 42 3.67 6.30 -2.91
C LEU A 42 4.53 6.34 -1.64
N CYS A 43 5.07 7.52 -1.32
CA CYS A 43 5.86 7.77 -0.11
C CYS A 43 5.19 8.80 0.82
N PHE A 44 3.87 8.97 0.73
CA PHE A 44 3.15 9.95 1.52
C PHE A 44 3.30 9.68 3.02
N ARG A 45 3.43 10.73 3.84
CA ARG A 45 3.65 10.59 5.29
C ARG A 45 2.53 9.80 5.96
N ASN A 46 1.29 10.10 5.63
CA ASN A 46 0.15 9.37 6.18
C ASN A 46 0.06 7.95 5.58
N HIS A 47 0.29 6.93 6.41
CA HIS A 47 0.25 5.51 6.00
C HIS A 47 -1.11 5.11 5.39
N GLY A 48 -2.21 5.67 5.91
CA GLY A 48 -3.56 5.48 5.40
C GLY A 48 -3.73 5.96 3.96
N THR A 49 -3.20 7.12 3.63
CA THR A 49 -3.20 7.64 2.25
C THR A 49 -2.20 6.87 1.38
N ARG A 50 -1.03 6.54 1.93
CA ARG A 50 0.03 5.82 1.22
C ARG A 50 -0.44 4.44 0.73
N TYR A 51 -1.09 3.63 1.57
CA TYR A 51 -1.55 2.29 1.14
C TYR A 51 -2.59 2.40 0.01
N ARG A 52 -3.45 3.42 0.03
CA ARG A 52 -4.44 3.62 -1.05
C ARG A 52 -3.78 3.94 -2.39
N ALA A 53 -2.68 4.68 -2.39
CA ALA A 53 -1.88 4.91 -3.59
C ALA A 53 -1.26 3.62 -4.10
N TRP A 54 -0.70 2.80 -3.21
CA TRP A 54 -0.17 1.49 -3.56
C TRP A 54 -1.23 0.55 -4.14
N ASN A 55 -2.48 0.60 -3.64
CA ASN A 55 -3.58 -0.21 -4.20
C ASN A 55 -3.91 0.12 -5.67
N LYS A 56 -3.52 1.30 -6.18
CA LYS A 56 -3.71 1.67 -7.59
C LYS A 56 -2.59 1.15 -8.49
N VAL A 57 -1.40 0.87 -7.93
CA VAL A 57 -0.19 0.55 -8.70
C VAL A 57 -0.40 -0.60 -9.67
N TYR A 58 -0.94 -1.72 -9.20
CA TYR A 58 -1.14 -2.90 -10.04
C TYR A 58 -2.00 -2.56 -11.26
N GLN A 59 -3.17 -1.94 -11.04
CA GLN A 59 -4.07 -1.55 -12.10
C GLN A 59 -3.38 -0.60 -13.10
N LEU A 60 -2.68 0.42 -12.62
CA LEU A 60 -2.05 1.41 -13.49
C LEU A 60 -0.90 0.82 -14.32
N ILE A 61 -0.18 -0.17 -13.79
CA ILE A 61 0.83 -0.94 -14.54
C ILE A 61 0.15 -1.80 -15.63
N GLN A 62 -0.91 -2.53 -15.29
CA GLN A 62 -1.65 -3.36 -16.25
C GLN A 62 -2.23 -2.54 -17.40
N GLU A 63 -2.73 -1.34 -17.09
CA GLU A 63 -3.26 -0.38 -18.07
C GLU A 63 -2.15 0.35 -18.85
N LYS A 64 -0.88 0.05 -18.60
CA LYS A 64 0.30 0.71 -19.21
C LYS A 64 0.32 2.24 -19.02
N LYS A 65 -0.34 2.72 -17.97
CA LYS A 65 -0.36 4.14 -17.58
C LYS A 65 0.91 4.56 -16.85
N VAL A 66 1.63 3.61 -16.26
CA VAL A 66 2.93 3.80 -15.61
C VAL A 66 3.77 2.55 -15.79
N SER A 67 5.10 2.72 -15.81
CA SER A 67 6.03 1.60 -15.89
C SER A 67 6.38 1.06 -14.51
N GLN A 68 6.76 -0.22 -14.45
CA GLN A 68 7.28 -0.84 -13.24
C GLN A 68 8.50 -0.08 -12.69
N GLU A 69 9.37 0.41 -13.57
CA GLU A 69 10.61 1.09 -13.19
C GLU A 69 10.38 2.43 -12.47
N VAL A 70 9.30 3.13 -12.80
CA VAL A 70 8.91 4.35 -12.06
C VAL A 70 8.52 4.00 -10.63
N VAL A 71 7.75 2.93 -10.45
CA VAL A 71 7.23 2.50 -9.14
C VAL A 71 8.31 1.89 -8.26
N LYS A 72 9.24 1.10 -8.82
CA LYS A 72 10.34 0.45 -8.08
C LYS A 72 11.21 1.44 -7.31
N ARG A 73 11.30 2.70 -7.75
CA ARG A 73 12.04 3.77 -7.03
C ARG A 73 11.45 4.06 -5.64
N SER A 74 10.19 3.72 -5.42
CA SER A 74 9.48 3.97 -4.17
C SER A 74 9.20 2.69 -3.37
N VAL A 75 9.70 1.51 -3.77
CA VAL A 75 9.37 0.23 -3.13
C VAL A 75 9.64 0.22 -1.62
N ASN A 76 10.69 0.92 -1.15
CA ASN A 76 10.97 1.04 0.28
C ASN A 76 9.79 1.64 1.07
N CYS A 77 9.03 2.55 0.47
CA CYS A 77 7.86 3.17 1.09
C CYS A 77 6.67 2.19 1.21
N LEU A 78 6.58 1.17 0.35
CA LEU A 78 5.66 0.03 0.51
C LEU A 78 6.12 -0.88 1.63
N LEU A 79 7.41 -1.22 1.66
CA LEU A 79 7.98 -2.10 2.67
C LEU A 79 7.80 -1.53 4.10
N GLU A 80 7.91 -0.21 4.28
CA GLU A 80 7.57 0.47 5.54
C GLU A 80 6.14 0.22 6.02
N LEU A 81 5.17 0.03 5.11
CA LEU A 81 3.77 -0.25 5.48
C LEU A 81 3.60 -1.66 6.06
N LEU A 82 4.47 -2.61 5.71
CA LEU A 82 4.45 -3.99 6.22
C LEU A 82 4.78 -4.07 7.71
N SER A 83 5.41 -3.03 8.25
CA SER A 83 5.76 -2.86 9.66
C SER A 83 5.05 -1.66 10.30
N SER A 84 3.95 -1.17 9.71
CA SER A 84 3.22 0.00 10.21
C SER A 84 2.64 -0.23 11.62
N ASP A 85 2.80 0.74 12.53
CA ASP A 85 2.16 0.69 13.86
C ASP A 85 0.62 0.70 13.80
N ASP A 86 0.04 1.27 12.74
CA ASP A 86 -1.39 1.12 12.46
C ASP A 86 -1.66 -0.30 11.95
N ILE A 87 -2.22 -1.14 12.83
CA ILE A 87 -2.56 -2.54 12.57
C ILE A 87 -3.46 -2.69 11.35
N ASN A 88 -4.43 -1.77 11.14
CA ASN A 88 -5.32 -1.86 9.99
C ASN A 88 -4.54 -1.61 8.69
N VAL A 89 -3.64 -0.62 8.69
CA VAL A 89 -2.81 -0.37 7.50
C VAL A 89 -1.87 -1.54 7.24
N ARG A 90 -1.24 -2.07 8.30
CA ARG A 90 -0.34 -3.23 8.19
C ARG A 90 -1.07 -4.44 7.61
N TRP A 91 -2.25 -4.77 8.14
CA TRP A 91 -3.10 -5.84 7.63
C TRP A 91 -3.55 -5.58 6.19
N LEU A 92 -4.10 -4.40 5.88
CA LEU A 92 -4.50 -4.11 4.50
C LEU A 92 -3.32 -4.21 3.52
N THR A 93 -2.13 -3.79 3.95
CA THR A 93 -0.93 -3.86 3.10
C THR A 93 -0.56 -5.30 2.81
N TRP A 94 -0.43 -6.16 3.82
CA TRP A 94 -0.05 -7.57 3.64
C TRP A 94 -1.07 -8.36 2.80
N TYR A 95 -2.36 -8.11 2.99
CA TYR A 95 -3.42 -8.98 2.47
C TYR A 95 -4.09 -8.46 1.21
N ILE A 96 -4.05 -7.15 0.97
CA ILE A 96 -4.74 -6.52 -0.16
C ILE A 96 -3.73 -5.88 -1.11
N THR A 97 -2.82 -5.06 -0.58
CA THR A 97 -1.91 -4.25 -1.41
C THR A 97 -0.77 -5.08 -2.00
N LEU A 98 -0.11 -5.89 -1.16
CA LEU A 98 1.12 -6.60 -1.50
C LEU A 98 0.93 -7.75 -2.50
N PRO A 99 -0.09 -8.63 -2.38
CA PRO A 99 -0.20 -9.82 -3.23
C PRO A 99 -0.13 -9.56 -4.74
N PRO A 100 -0.84 -8.58 -5.31
CA PRO A 100 -0.75 -8.32 -6.75
C PRO A 100 0.57 -7.68 -7.19
N LEU A 101 1.45 -7.27 -6.26
CA LEU A 101 2.71 -6.58 -6.55
C LEU A 101 3.93 -7.51 -6.52
N ILE A 102 3.82 -8.65 -5.81
CA ILE A 102 4.85 -9.69 -5.78
C ILE A 102 5.04 -10.27 -7.19
N GLY A 103 6.30 -10.40 -7.61
CA GLY A 103 6.70 -10.80 -8.95
C GLY A 103 6.62 -9.67 -10.00
N ILE A 104 6.06 -8.51 -9.66
CA ILE A 104 5.98 -7.34 -10.56
C ILE A 104 7.01 -6.29 -10.19
N ILE A 105 7.00 -5.84 -8.93
CA ILE A 105 7.89 -4.77 -8.47
C ILE A 105 8.83 -5.22 -7.33
N LEU A 106 8.55 -6.37 -6.73
CA LEU A 106 9.35 -6.98 -5.67
C LEU A 106 9.24 -8.51 -5.72
N SER A 107 10.18 -9.19 -5.09
CA SER A 107 10.21 -10.64 -4.90
C SER A 107 9.75 -11.03 -3.49
N GLU A 108 9.46 -12.32 -3.28
CA GLU A 108 9.16 -12.85 -1.94
C GLU A 108 10.37 -12.78 -1.01
N GLU A 109 11.59 -12.92 -1.54
CA GLU A 109 12.83 -12.88 -0.75
C GLU A 109 13.03 -11.52 -0.05
N GLU A 110 12.64 -10.44 -0.71
CA GLU A 110 12.68 -9.08 -0.15
C GLU A 110 11.73 -8.88 1.05
N LEU A 111 10.77 -9.81 1.27
CA LEU A 111 9.79 -9.75 2.34
C LEU A 111 10.22 -10.46 3.62
N VAL A 112 11.25 -11.31 3.54
CA VAL A 112 11.75 -12.10 4.69
C VAL A 112 12.04 -11.23 5.93
N PRO A 113 12.66 -10.04 5.83
CA PRO A 113 12.90 -9.19 6.99
C PRO A 113 11.63 -8.70 7.71
N TYR A 114 10.47 -8.75 7.04
CA TYR A 114 9.21 -8.20 7.53
C TYR A 114 8.25 -9.27 8.07
N TYR A 115 8.54 -10.56 7.92
CA TYR A 115 7.62 -11.64 8.31
C TYR A 115 7.26 -11.66 9.80
N ASN A 116 8.13 -11.17 10.70
CA ASN A 116 7.77 -11.05 12.12
C ASN A 116 6.55 -10.14 12.32
N TYR A 117 6.47 -9.01 11.60
CA TYR A 117 5.34 -8.08 11.68
C TYR A 117 4.04 -8.68 11.14
N LEU A 118 4.14 -9.62 10.21
CA LEU A 118 2.99 -10.38 9.69
C LEU A 118 2.53 -11.43 10.70
N CYS A 119 3.46 -12.11 11.37
CA CYS A 119 3.12 -13.08 12.42
C CYS A 119 2.45 -12.43 13.63
N GLU A 120 2.84 -11.20 13.99
CA GLU A 120 2.13 -10.41 15.01
C GLU A 120 0.65 -10.15 14.67
N LEU A 121 0.27 -10.17 13.38
CA LEU A 121 -1.13 -10.05 12.98
C LEU A 121 -1.95 -11.33 13.25
N LYS A 122 -1.30 -12.51 13.31
CA LYS A 122 -1.95 -13.78 13.68
C LYS A 122 -2.42 -13.80 15.12
N ASP A 123 -1.66 -13.20 16.01
CA ASP A 123 -2.06 -13.07 17.41
C ASP A 123 -3.21 -12.05 17.61
N TYR A 124 -3.42 -11.16 16.63
CA TYR A 124 -4.46 -10.12 16.69
C TYR A 124 -5.78 -10.51 16.01
N LEU A 125 -5.74 -11.48 15.10
CA LEU A 125 -6.88 -11.89 14.31
C LEU A 125 -7.04 -13.40 14.45
N ASP A 126 -7.98 -13.84 15.30
CA ASP A 126 -8.47 -15.24 15.44
C ASP A 126 -9.10 -15.79 14.13
N LEU A 127 -8.75 -15.25 12.96
CA LEU A 127 -9.41 -15.42 11.67
C LEU A 127 -8.43 -15.81 10.53
N LEU A 128 -7.16 -16.11 10.82
CA LEU A 128 -6.10 -16.27 9.79
C LEU A 128 -5.83 -17.73 9.38
N ASP A 129 -6.84 -18.59 9.33
CA ASP A 129 -6.64 -20.00 8.99
C ASP A 129 -6.26 -20.28 7.51
N ASP A 130 -6.29 -19.31 6.59
CA ASP A 130 -6.01 -19.58 5.17
C ASP A 130 -5.18 -18.49 4.47
N ILE A 131 -3.87 -18.44 4.71
CA ILE A 131 -2.93 -17.66 3.86
C ILE A 131 -1.87 -18.60 3.30
N PRO A 132 -1.80 -18.81 1.97
CA PRO A 132 -0.93 -19.82 1.37
C PRO A 132 0.58 -19.58 1.50
N PHE A 133 1.01 -18.38 1.90
CA PHE A 133 2.38 -17.90 1.67
C PHE A 133 3.21 -17.67 2.94
N VAL A 134 2.65 -17.87 4.14
CA VAL A 134 3.29 -17.40 5.38
C VAL A 134 3.48 -18.56 6.36
N LYS A 135 4.71 -19.09 6.38
CA LYS A 135 5.19 -19.91 7.50
C LYS A 135 5.75 -18.96 8.55
N CYS A 136 5.04 -18.80 9.66
CA CYS A 136 5.63 -18.09 10.80
C CYS A 136 6.77 -18.94 11.36
N HIS A 137 7.77 -18.32 11.99
CA HIS A 137 8.95 -19.05 12.49
C HIS A 137 8.61 -20.22 13.44
N GLY A 138 7.39 -20.29 14.00
CA GLY A 138 6.87 -21.43 14.76
C GLY A 138 6.30 -22.60 13.94
N ASP A 139 6.01 -22.39 12.66
CA ASP A 139 5.45 -23.37 11.70
C ASP A 139 6.55 -24.17 10.95
N LEU A 140 7.83 -23.86 11.23
CA LEU A 140 9.01 -24.58 10.75
C LEU A 140 9.50 -25.53 11.84
N LYS A 141 8.74 -26.60 12.12
CA LYS A 141 9.21 -27.77 12.88
C LYS A 141 9.16 -29.02 12.02
#